data_AF-A0A7K1JHY0-F1
#
_entry.id   AF-A0A7K1JHY0-F1
#
_cell.length_a   1.000
_cell.length_b   1.000
_cell.length_c   1.000
_cell.angle_alpha   90.00
_cell.angle_beta   90.00
_cell.angle_gamma   90.00
#
_symmetry.space_group_name_H-M   'P 1'
#
loop_
_entity.id
_entity.type
_entity.pdbx_description
1 polymer ?
#
loop_
_entity_poly.entity_id
_entity_poly.type
_entity_poly.pdbx_seq_one_letter_code
_entity_poly.pdbx_strand_id
1 'polypeptide(L)'
;MVGQKYSDARSALANAGFKPLVSTTVGDQYQWPNCIVTNQVSRTVQPPANSGGSSSNQVLVSLNCEASFASAGKPGNSLGSPQGSQAYATASASAAAAAASASAASEAAAAAQEGDAAVAQNADSHH
;
A
#
# COMPACT_ATOMS: atom_id res chain seq x y z
N MET A 1 8.40 4.34 8.62
CA MET A 1 7.78 3.76 7.41
C MET A 1 7.37 2.29 7.59
N VAL A 2 7.25 1.77 8.81
CA VAL A 2 6.67 0.43 9.01
C VAL A 2 5.23 0.42 8.47
N GLY A 3 4.85 -0.65 7.77
CA GLY A 3 3.57 -0.78 7.08
C GLY A 3 3.55 -0.27 5.63
N GLN A 4 4.60 0.40 5.15
CA GLN A 4 4.69 0.86 3.76
C GLN A 4 5.42 -0.13 2.86
N LYS A 5 5.25 0.01 1.54
CA LYS A 5 6.04 -0.70 0.55
C LYS A 5 7.52 -0.30 0.65
N TYR A 6 8.41 -1.26 0.41
CA TYR A 6 9.84 -1.00 0.43
C TYR A 6 10.28 0.02 -0.62
N SER A 7 9.62 0.10 -1.79
CA SER A 7 9.88 1.14 -2.78
C SER A 7 9.75 2.55 -2.21
N ASP A 8 8.68 2.78 -1.45
CA ASP A 8 8.30 4.08 -0.92
C ASP A 8 9.18 4.41 0.28
N ALA A 9 9.36 3.43 1.17
CA ALA A 9 10.30 3.49 2.29
C ALA A 9 11.73 3.81 1.85
N ARG A 10 12.23 3.13 0.82
CA ARG A 10 13.58 3.33 0.28
C ARG A 10 13.75 4.74 -0.27
N SER A 11 12.74 5.24 -0.99
CA SER A 11 12.76 6.60 -1.54
C SER A 11 12.73 7.64 -0.42
N ALA A 12 11.85 7.48 0.56
CA ALA A 12 11.75 8.38 1.71
C ALA A 12 13.04 8.42 2.55
N LEU A 13 13.65 7.26 2.82
CA LEU A 13 14.91 7.17 3.55
C LEU A 13 16.07 7.81 2.79
N ALA A 14 16.17 7.54 1.49
CA ALA A 14 17.22 8.15 0.65
C ALA A 14 17.10 9.68 0.65
N ASN A 15 15.88 10.21 0.53
CA ASN A 15 15.61 11.65 0.60
C ASN A 15 15.98 12.24 1.97
N ALA A 16 15.85 11.47 3.04
CA ALA A 16 16.26 11.85 4.40
C ALA A 16 17.77 11.64 4.67
N GLY A 17 18.57 11.25 3.68
CA GLY A 17 20.02 11.05 3.82
C GLY A 17 20.42 9.72 4.48
N PHE A 18 19.47 8.79 4.66
CA PHE A 18 19.74 7.46 5.20
C PHE A 18 19.99 6.44 4.08
N LYS A 19 20.82 5.43 4.40
CA LYS A 19 21.03 4.25 3.54
C LYS A 19 20.15 3.08 4.01
N PRO A 20 19.05 2.75 3.30
CA PRO A 20 18.27 1.55 3.60
C PRO A 20 19.06 0.28 3.28
N LEU A 21 19.09 -0.67 4.22
CA LEU A 21 19.67 -1.99 4.04
C LEU A 21 18.65 -3.05 4.46
N VAL A 22 18.41 -4.05 3.61
CA VAL A 22 17.54 -5.17 3.93
C VAL A 22 18.27 -6.09 4.90
N SER A 23 17.74 -6.23 6.11
CA SER A 23 18.32 -7.10 7.15
C SER A 23 17.71 -8.49 7.12
N THR A 24 16.40 -8.59 6.92
CA THR A 24 15.68 -9.86 6.87
C THR A 24 14.55 -9.75 5.85
N THR A 25 14.27 -10.86 5.18
CA THR A 25 13.11 -11.02 4.29
C THR A 25 12.35 -12.26 4.71
N VAL A 26 11.05 -12.14 4.87
CA VAL A 26 10.14 -13.26 5.12
C VAL A 26 9.22 -13.41 3.93
N GLY A 27 9.12 -14.61 3.37
CA GLY A 27 8.30 -14.89 2.20
C GLY A 27 8.97 -14.61 0.86
N ASP A 28 8.32 -15.06 -0.21
CA ASP A 28 8.85 -15.02 -1.58
C ASP A 28 7.80 -14.68 -2.65
N GLN A 29 6.55 -14.40 -2.27
CA GLN A 29 5.47 -14.13 -3.23
C GLN A 29 5.60 -12.78 -3.95
N TYR A 30 6.26 -11.81 -3.33
CA TYR A 30 6.50 -10.48 -3.90
C TYR A 30 7.99 -10.18 -4.05
N GLN A 31 8.34 -9.45 -5.10
CA GLN A 31 9.67 -8.86 -5.24
C GLN A 31 9.87 -7.75 -4.21
N TRP A 32 11.11 -7.55 -3.74
CA TRP A 32 11.48 -6.57 -2.71
C TRP A 32 10.77 -5.22 -2.81
N PRO A 33 10.67 -4.54 -3.97
CA PRO A 33 10.01 -3.23 -4.05
C PRO A 33 8.55 -3.24 -3.54
N ASN A 34 7.86 -4.37 -3.68
CA ASN A 34 6.46 -4.55 -3.27
C ASN A 34 6.30 -5.17 -1.88
N CYS A 35 7.39 -5.59 -1.23
CA CYS A 35 7.31 -6.14 0.12
C CYS A 35 7.03 -5.03 1.14
N ILE A 36 6.34 -5.39 2.21
CA ILE A 36 5.97 -4.46 3.29
C ILE A 36 7.08 -4.42 4.33
N VAL A 37 7.47 -3.21 4.74
CA VAL A 37 8.43 -3.03 5.84
C VAL A 37 7.75 -3.37 7.16
N THR A 38 8.23 -4.39 7.86
CA THR A 38 7.67 -4.85 9.14
C THR A 38 8.45 -4.36 10.36
N ASN A 39 9.73 -4.04 10.18
CA ASN A 39 10.60 -3.46 11.19
C ASN A 39 11.60 -2.50 10.54
N GLN A 40 12.00 -1.47 11.28
CA GLN A 40 13.04 -0.52 10.89
C GLN A 40 13.92 -0.22 12.10
N VAL A 41 15.25 -0.29 11.94
CA VAL A 41 16.22 0.03 12.98
C VAL A 41 17.28 0.96 12.42
N SER A 42 17.30 2.19 12.92
CA SER A 42 18.31 3.18 12.54
C SER A 42 19.63 2.89 13.27
N ARG A 43 20.74 3.03 12.55
CA ARG A 43 22.08 2.93 13.13
C ARG A 43 23.05 3.89 12.46
N THR A 44 24.02 4.36 13.23
CA THR A 44 25.17 5.10 12.70
C THR A 44 26.37 4.17 12.72
N VAL A 45 26.93 3.89 11.54
CA VAL A 45 28.11 3.04 11.39
C VAL A 45 29.34 3.92 11.32
N GLN A 46 30.28 3.68 12.23
CA GLN A 46 31.57 4.36 12.21
C GLN A 46 32.44 3.82 11.07
N PRO A 47 33.27 4.67 10.45
CA PRO A 47 34.21 4.22 9.44
C PRO A 47 35.26 3.28 10.07
N PRO A 48 35.96 2.44 9.27
CA PRO A 48 37.10 1.68 9.75
C PRO A 48 38.13 2.57 10.43
N ALA A 49 38.78 2.07 11.48
CA ALA A 49 39.82 2.81 12.19
C ALA A 49 40.92 3.27 11.22
N ASN A 50 41.39 4.50 11.38
CA ASN A 50 42.45 5.11 10.57
C ASN A 50 42.13 5.28 9.07
N SER A 51 40.87 5.17 8.65
CA SER A 51 40.48 5.32 7.24
C SER A 51 40.24 6.77 6.78
N GLY A 52 40.24 7.74 7.70
CA GLY A 52 39.87 9.13 7.40
C GLY A 52 38.41 9.33 6.96
N GLY A 53 37.59 8.26 6.98
CA GLY A 53 36.20 8.30 6.54
C GLY A 53 35.27 9.03 7.51
N SER A 54 34.01 9.22 7.09
CA SER A 54 32.93 9.75 7.93
C SER A 54 31.95 8.66 8.33
N SER A 55 31.21 8.90 9.42
CA SER A 55 30.14 8.00 9.84
C SER A 55 29.01 7.94 8.81
N SER A 56 28.34 6.79 8.74
CA SER A 56 27.29 6.51 7.78
C SER A 56 25.97 6.21 8.49
N ASN A 57 24.93 6.98 8.19
CA ASN A 57 23.59 6.73 8.72
C ASN A 57 22.88 5.68 7.87
N GLN A 58 22.58 4.55 8.49
CA GLN A 58 21.94 3.40 7.85
C GLN A 58 20.62 3.11 8.55
N VAL A 59 19.69 2.53 7.82
CA VAL A 59 18.46 1.98 8.40
C VAL A 59 18.32 0.54 7.94
N LEU A 60 18.37 -0.38 8.91
CA LEU A 60 18.09 -1.78 8.70
C LEU A 60 16.58 -1.95 8.60
N VAL A 61 16.09 -2.59 7.54
CA VAL A 61 14.67 -2.89 7.37
C VAL A 61 14.44 -4.40 7.31
N SER A 62 13.36 -4.83 7.94
CA SER A 62 12.82 -6.19 7.78
C SER A 62 11.63 -6.13 6.84
N LEU A 63 11.59 -7.06 5.89
CA LEU A 63 10.56 -7.13 4.85
C LEU A 63 9.67 -8.35 5.05
N ASN A 64 8.37 -8.16 4.84
CA ASN A 64 7.41 -9.23 4.57
C ASN A 64 7.01 -9.19 3.09
N CYS A 65 7.39 -10.23 2.36
CA CYS A 65 7.11 -10.46 0.94
C CYS A 65 5.94 -11.42 0.72
N GLU A 66 5.14 -11.69 1.76
CA GLU A 66 3.81 -12.29 1.68
C GLU A 66 2.71 -11.22 1.61
N ALA A 67 1.44 -11.62 1.72
CA ALA A 67 0.32 -10.68 1.78
C ALA A 67 0.44 -9.73 3.00
N SER A 68 -0.07 -8.50 2.84
CA SER A 68 -0.02 -7.47 3.87
C SER A 68 -0.75 -7.86 5.16
N PHE A 69 -1.74 -8.75 5.05
CA PHE A 69 -2.39 -9.44 6.16
C PHE A 69 -2.72 -10.87 5.72
N ALA A 70 -2.80 -11.81 6.66
CA ALA A 70 -3.16 -13.19 6.38
C ALA A 70 -4.64 -13.31 5.99
N SER A 71 -4.94 -14.12 4.97
CA SER A 71 -6.30 -14.51 4.58
C SER A 71 -6.36 -15.99 4.25
N ALA A 72 -7.56 -16.52 3.99
CA ALA A 72 -7.72 -17.93 3.61
C ALA A 72 -6.81 -18.28 2.41
N GLY A 73 -5.90 -19.24 2.62
CA GLY A 73 -4.94 -19.69 1.59
C GLY A 73 -3.84 -18.69 1.21
N LYS A 74 -3.72 -17.55 1.89
CA LYS A 74 -2.67 -16.54 1.65
C LYS A 74 -1.94 -16.22 2.96
N PRO A 75 -0.66 -16.62 3.09
CA PRO A 75 0.13 -16.24 4.24
C PRO A 75 0.27 -14.71 4.29
N GLY A 76 0.46 -14.17 5.49
CA GLY A 76 0.63 -12.73 5.68
C GLY A 76 0.70 -12.35 7.15
N ASN A 77 0.74 -11.05 7.44
CA ASN A 77 0.74 -10.57 8.82
C ASN A 77 -0.56 -10.97 9.54
N SER A 78 -0.46 -11.54 10.73
CA SER A 78 -1.65 -11.89 11.52
C SER A 78 -2.51 -10.66 11.78
N LEU A 79 -3.84 -10.79 11.68
CA LEU A 79 -4.79 -9.73 12.06
C LEU A 79 -4.65 -9.34 13.53
N GLY A 80 -4.14 -10.23 14.38
CA GLY A 80 -3.83 -9.92 15.78
C GLY A 80 -2.57 -9.06 15.98
N SER A 81 -1.76 -8.86 14.95
CA SER A 81 -0.60 -7.96 15.02
C SER A 81 -1.01 -6.51 14.70
N PRO A 82 -0.32 -5.49 15.27
CA PRO A 82 -0.56 -4.09 14.93
C PRO A 82 -0.47 -3.81 13.42
N GLN A 83 0.50 -4.43 12.74
CA GLN A 83 0.73 -4.26 11.31
C GLN A 83 -0.39 -4.91 10.48
N GLY A 84 -0.79 -6.15 10.81
CA GLY A 84 -1.84 -6.85 10.09
C GLY A 84 -3.22 -6.22 10.29
N SER A 85 -3.53 -5.77 11.50
CA SER A 85 -4.77 -5.03 11.81
C SER A 85 -4.84 -3.69 11.06
N GLN A 86 -3.76 -2.92 11.04
CA GLN A 86 -3.70 -1.65 10.29
C GLN A 86 -3.84 -1.86 8.78
N ALA A 87 -3.18 -2.89 8.23
CA ALA A 87 -3.29 -3.23 6.82
C ALA A 87 -4.74 -3.63 6.45
N TYR A 88 -5.39 -4.45 7.28
CA TYR A 88 -6.79 -4.84 7.10
C TYR A 88 -7.75 -3.64 7.17
N ALA A 89 -7.57 -2.75 8.15
CA ALA A 89 -8.39 -1.55 8.30
C ALA A 89 -8.28 -0.63 7.07
N THR A 90 -7.05 -0.43 6.57
CA THR A 90 -6.79 0.39 5.37
C THR A 90 -7.42 -0.23 4.12
N ALA A 91 -7.29 -1.55 3.94
CA ALA A 91 -7.89 -2.27 2.84
C ALA A 91 -9.43 -2.22 2.88
N SER A 92 -10.01 -2.39 4.07
CA SER A 92 -11.46 -2.34 4.28
C SER A 92 -12.03 -0.94 4.00
N ALA A 93 -11.35 0.11 4.45
CA ALA A 93 -11.74 1.50 4.16
C ALA A 93 -11.69 1.81 2.66
N SER A 94 -10.64 1.34 1.97
CA SER A 94 -10.48 1.52 0.53
C SER A 94 -11.57 0.77 -0.26
N ALA A 95 -11.90 -0.45 0.16
CA ALA A 95 -12.98 -1.23 -0.44
C ALA A 95 -14.35 -0.56 -0.25
N ALA A 96 -14.63 -0.02 0.94
CA ALA A 96 -15.85 0.71 1.21
C ALA A 96 -15.98 1.98 0.34
N ALA A 97 -14.89 2.75 0.20
CA ALA A 97 -14.86 3.94 -0.66
C ALA A 97 -15.08 3.59 -2.14
N ALA A 98 -14.47 2.51 -2.61
CA ALA A 98 -14.66 2.03 -3.99
C ALA A 98 -16.11 1.56 -4.23
N ALA A 99 -16.71 0.84 -3.29
CA ALA A 99 -18.10 0.41 -3.38
C ALA A 99 -19.07 1.60 -3.42
N ALA A 100 -18.87 2.61 -2.57
CA ALA A 100 -19.68 3.84 -2.56
C ALA A 100 -19.55 4.63 -3.88
N SER A 101 -18.35 4.66 -4.46
CA SER A 101 -18.12 5.31 -5.75
C SER A 101 -18.80 4.56 -6.90
N ALA A 102 -18.78 3.22 -6.86
CA ALA A 102 -19.43 2.38 -7.86
C ALA A 102 -20.96 2.50 -7.81
N SER A 103 -21.56 2.53 -6.61
CA SER A 103 -23.01 2.73 -6.46
C SER A 103 -23.44 4.11 -7.00
N ALA A 104 -22.72 5.18 -6.64
CA ALA A 104 -22.99 6.52 -7.14
C ALA A 104 -22.88 6.61 -8.67
N ALA A 105 -21.88 5.94 -9.27
CA ALA A 105 -21.74 5.87 -10.72
C ALA A 105 -22.90 5.11 -11.39
N SER A 106 -23.38 4.02 -10.78
CA SER A 106 -24.52 3.27 -11.30
C SER A 106 -25.85 4.03 -11.20
N GLU A 107 -26.07 4.81 -10.13
CA GLU A 107 -27.25 5.67 -9.98
C GLU A 107 -27.23 6.83 -10.98
N ALA A 108 -26.06 7.44 -11.21
CA ALA A 108 -25.90 8.47 -12.23
C ALA A 108 -26.15 7.92 -13.65
N ALA A 109 -25.71 6.69 -13.94
CA ALA A 109 -25.97 6.05 -15.23
C ALA A 109 -27.46 5.73 -15.43
N ALA A 110 -28.15 5.23 -14.39
CA ALA A 110 -29.59 4.95 -14.45
C ALA A 110 -30.43 6.22 -14.69
N ALA A 111 -30.10 7.33 -14.01
CA ALA A 111 -30.78 8.61 -14.20
C ALA A 111 -30.59 9.19 -15.62
N ALA A 112 -29.43 8.94 -16.25
CA ALA A 112 -29.19 9.35 -17.63
C ALA A 112 -30.02 8.53 -18.64
N GLN A 113 -30.30 7.26 -18.35
CA GLN A 113 -31.11 6.40 -19.22
C GLN A 113 -32.61 6.73 -19.16
N GLU A 114 -33.13 7.16 -18.01
CA GLU A 114 -34.52 7.64 -17.90
C GLU A 114 -34.76 8.97 -18.63
N GLY A 115 -33.75 9.87 -18.66
CA GLY A 115 -33.84 11.13 -19.41
C GLY A 115 -33.94 10.93 -20.92
N ASP A 116 -33.23 9.95 -21.48
CA ASP A 116 -33.24 9.64 -22.91
C ASP A 116 -34.56 8.95 -23.34
N ALA A 117 -35.09 8.06 -22.48
CA ALA A 117 -36.38 7.39 -22.71
C ALA A 117 -37.58 8.37 -22.68
N ALA A 118 -37.55 9.37 -21.80
CA ALA A 118 -38.60 10.39 -21.72
C ALA A 118 -38.62 11.31 -22.96
N VAL A 119 -37.46 11.57 -23.57
CA VAL A 119 -37.35 12.34 -24.83
C VAL A 119 -37.92 11.57 -26.01
N ALA A 120 -37.69 10.25 -26.08
CA ALA A 120 -38.19 9.41 -27.15
C ALA A 120 -39.74 9.27 -27.12
N GLN A 121 -40.33 9.15 -25.92
CA GLN A 121 -41.79 9.04 -25.76
C GLN A 121 -42.54 10.35 -26.11
N ASN A 122 -41.90 11.50 -25.90
CA ASN A 122 -42.50 12.80 -26.23
C ASN A 122 -42.48 13.08 -27.74
N ALA A 123 -41.51 12.51 -28.48
CA ALA A 123 -41.44 12.64 -29.94
C ALA A 123 -42.52 11.80 -30.68
N ASP A 124 -42.93 10.66 -30.12
CA ASP A 124 -43.93 9.76 -30.74
C ASP A 124 -45.39 10.23 -30.55
N SER A 125 -45.64 11.13 -29.61
CA SER A 125 -46.98 11.65 -29.29
C SER A 125 -47.46 12.80 -30.21
N HIS A 126 -46.65 13.17 -31.22
CA HIS A 126 -46.90 14.28 -32.14
C HIS A 126 -47.24 13.84 -33.59
N HIS A 127 -47.73 12.61 -33.78
CA HIS A 127 -48.23 12.09 -35.06
C HIS A 127 -49.69 11.64 -34.96
#